data_AF-A0AAV5NJJ7-F1
#
_entry.id   AF-A0AAV5NJJ7-F1
#
_cell.length_a   1.000
_cell.length_b   1.000
_cell.length_c   1.000
_cell.angle_alpha   90.00
_cell.angle_beta   90.00
_cell.angle_gamma   90.00
#
_symmetry.space_group_name_H-M   'P 1'
#
loop_
_entity.id
_entity.type
_entity.pdbx_description
1 polymer ?
#
loop_
_entity_poly.entity_id
_entity_poly.type
_entity_poly.pdbx_seq_one_letter_code
_entity_poly.pdbx_strand_id
1 'polypeptide(L)'
;MEEDWQADLEQWLVPYLEGLGNKTRRKMCPAFIEGLIGPGDRKSIQPMAMRSDAAPYDRLHHFIGAGLWDKAPLEATWRDRRTLD
;
A
#
# COMPACT_ATOMS: atom_id res chain seq x y z
N MET A 1 13.46 -20.80 3.63
CA MET A 1 13.10 -19.93 2.50
C MET A 1 12.06 -19.01 3.06
N GLU A 2 12.43 -17.78 3.40
CA GLU A 2 11.41 -16.78 3.71
C GLU A 2 10.61 -16.64 2.41
N GLU A 3 9.38 -17.14 2.40
CA GLU A 3 8.47 -16.90 1.27
C GLU A 3 8.49 -15.39 1.03
N ASP A 4 8.66 -14.98 -0.24
CA ASP A 4 8.73 -13.57 -0.63
C ASP A 4 7.33 -12.96 -0.52
N TRP A 5 6.87 -12.80 0.73
CA TRP A 5 5.55 -12.30 1.07
C TRP A 5 5.38 -10.86 0.58
N GLN A 6 6.49 -10.12 0.39
CA GLN A 6 6.48 -8.82 -0.26
C GLN A 6 6.08 -8.95 -1.73
N ALA A 7 6.66 -9.88 -2.48
CA ALA A 7 6.24 -10.15 -3.86
C ALA A 7 4.78 -10.64 -3.93
N ASP A 8 4.35 -11.52 -3.02
CA ASP A 8 2.95 -11.97 -2.94
C ASP A 8 2.00 -10.80 -2.63
N LEU A 9 2.39 -9.92 -1.71
CA LEU A 9 1.64 -8.70 -1.39
C LEU A 9 1.54 -7.78 -2.61
N GLU A 10 2.66 -7.51 -3.29
CA GLU A 10 2.68 -6.67 -4.49
C GLU A 10 1.77 -7.23 -5.58
N GLN A 11 1.85 -8.55 -5.83
CA GLN A 11 1.01 -9.25 -6.79
C GLN A 11 -0.48 -9.20 -6.39
N TRP A 12 -0.79 -9.36 -5.10
CA TRP A 12 -2.15 -9.27 -4.59
C TRP A 12 -2.73 -7.84 -4.71
N LEU A 13 -1.88 -6.82 -4.56
CA LEU A 13 -2.27 -5.41 -4.61
C LEU A 13 -2.58 -4.91 -6.03
N VAL A 14 -2.07 -5.54 -7.09
CA VAL A 14 -2.19 -5.10 -8.50
C VAL A 14 -3.55 -4.49 -8.85
N PRO A 15 -4.70 -5.18 -8.68
CA PRO A 15 -6.00 -4.63 -9.09
C PRO A 15 -6.46 -3.44 -8.23
N TYR A 16 -6.01 -3.33 -6.99
CA TYR A 16 -6.30 -2.17 -6.14
C TYR A 16 -5.46 -0.96 -6.56
N LEU A 17 -4.21 -1.19 -6.97
CA LEU A 17 -3.35 -0.13 -7.48
C LEU A 17 -3.96 0.50 -8.74
N GLU A 18 -4.62 -0.26 -9.60
CA GLU A 18 -5.30 0.30 -10.78
C GLU A 18 -6.40 1.33 -10.42
N GLY A 19 -7.10 1.11 -9.30
CA GLY A 19 -8.07 2.07 -8.76
C GLY A 19 -7.44 3.35 -8.18
N LEU A 20 -6.14 3.34 -7.87
CA LEU A 20 -5.41 4.52 -7.42
C LEU A 20 -4.99 5.36 -8.63
N GLY A 21 -5.81 6.31 -9.05
CA GLY A 21 -5.57 7.10 -10.28
C GLY A 21 -4.20 7.80 -10.37
N ASN A 22 -3.59 8.21 -9.25
CA ASN A 22 -2.31 8.93 -9.23
C ASN A 22 -1.10 7.96 -9.26
N LYS A 23 -0.18 8.15 -10.23
CA LYS A 23 1.03 7.33 -10.40
C LYS A 23 1.94 7.28 -9.14
N THR A 24 2.10 8.40 -8.44
CA THR A 24 2.88 8.46 -7.19
C THR A 24 2.17 7.69 -6.07
N ARG A 25 0.83 7.79 -5.98
CA ARG A 25 0.05 6.99 -5.01
C ARG A 25 0.20 5.50 -5.27
N ARG A 26 0.12 5.06 -6.54
CA ARG A 26 0.35 3.66 -6.91
C ARG A 26 1.72 3.14 -6.49
N LYS A 27 2.77 3.93 -6.70
CA LYS A 27 4.14 3.54 -6.31
C LYS A 27 4.34 3.46 -4.80
N MET A 28 3.71 4.35 -4.03
CA MET A 28 3.90 4.41 -2.58
C MET A 28 2.99 3.45 -1.80
N CYS A 29 1.88 3.03 -2.38
CA CYS A 29 0.91 2.18 -1.69
C CYS A 29 1.49 0.84 -1.20
N PRO A 30 2.25 0.07 -2.01
CA PRO A 30 2.85 -1.18 -1.55
C PRO A 30 3.73 -0.98 -0.31
N ALA A 31 4.66 -0.02 -0.34
CA ALA A 31 5.56 0.25 0.78
C ALA A 31 4.82 0.75 2.04
N PHE A 32 3.71 1.49 1.86
CA PHE A 32 2.86 1.87 2.99
C PHE A 32 2.14 0.67 3.60
N ILE A 33 1.57 -0.22 2.79
CA ILE A 33 0.90 -1.43 3.29
C ILE A 33 1.92 -2.39 3.93
N GLU A 34 3.08 -2.58 3.30
CA GLU A 34 4.20 -3.35 3.83
C GLU A 34 4.58 -2.89 5.24
N GLY A 35 4.77 -1.58 5.46
CA GLY A 35 5.10 -1.08 6.78
C GLY A 35 3.98 -1.18 7.83
N LEU A 36 2.73 -1.45 7.41
CA LEU A 36 1.58 -1.67 8.30
C LEU A 36 1.36 -3.14 8.67
N ILE A 37 1.57 -4.06 7.74
CA ILE A 37 1.26 -5.49 7.90
C ILE A 37 2.50 -6.37 8.04
N GLY A 38 3.64 -5.87 7.57
CA GLY A 38 4.92 -6.55 7.65
C GLY A 38 5.52 -6.52 9.06
N PRO A 39 6.71 -7.13 9.22
CA PRO A 39 7.39 -7.20 10.50
C PRO A 39 7.70 -5.80 11.05
N GLY A 40 7.29 -5.55 12.29
CA GLY A 40 7.55 -4.31 13.01
C GLY A 40 6.45 -3.95 14.01
N ASP A 41 6.86 -3.49 15.19
CA ASP A 41 5.91 -3.24 16.29
C ASP A 41 5.05 -1.99 16.08
N ARG A 42 5.60 -0.95 15.43
CA ARG A 42 4.94 0.35 15.29
C ARG A 42 4.45 0.64 13.87
N LYS A 43 3.13 0.83 13.78
CA LYS A 43 2.34 1.16 12.58
C LYS A 43 2.14 2.67 12.41
N SER A 44 3.21 3.44 12.50
CA SER A 44 3.18 4.87 12.21
C SER A 44 4.27 5.25 11.21
N ILE A 45 4.06 6.36 10.49
CA ILE A 45 4.89 6.79 9.35
C ILE A 45 6.36 6.87 9.73
N GLN A 46 6.67 7.44 10.89
CA GLN A 46 8.06 7.63 11.33
C GLN A 46 8.79 6.30 11.56
N PRO A 47 8.28 5.35 12.38
CA PRO A 47 8.82 3.99 12.45
C PRO A 47 8.92 3.26 11.12
N MET A 48 7.93 3.40 10.22
CA MET A 48 7.97 2.77 8.90
C MET A 48 9.13 3.32 8.05
N ALA A 49 9.29 4.64 8.03
CA ALA A 49 10.37 5.31 7.29
C ALA A 49 11.77 4.99 7.81
N MET A 50 11.91 4.67 9.11
CA MET A 50 13.19 4.25 9.69
C MET A 50 13.61 2.84 9.30
N ARG A 51 12.71 2.02 8.75
CA ARG A 51 12.99 0.61 8.39
C ARG A 51 13.41 0.42 6.94
N SER A 52 13.12 1.37 6.05
CA SER A 52 13.31 1.19 4.62
C SER A 52 13.63 2.50 3.89
N ASP A 53 14.71 2.48 3.10
CA ASP A 53 15.09 3.57 2.19
C ASP A 53 14.12 3.74 1.01
N ALA A 54 13.32 2.70 0.70
CA ALA A 54 12.31 2.77 -0.34
C ALA A 54 11.15 3.71 0.04
N ALA A 55 10.91 3.92 1.33
CA ALA A 55 9.78 4.70 1.84
C ALA A 55 10.18 5.81 2.83
N PRO A 56 10.90 6.86 2.38
CA PRO A 56 11.24 8.00 3.21
C PRO A 56 9.99 8.68 3.80
N TYR A 57 10.17 9.28 4.98
CA TYR A 57 9.11 9.93 5.75
C TYR A 57 8.25 10.86 4.90
N ASP A 58 8.86 11.79 4.14
CA ASP A 58 8.13 12.78 3.34
C ASP A 58 7.27 12.13 2.26
N ARG A 59 7.73 11.03 1.66
CA ARG A 59 6.96 10.31 0.63
C ARG A 59 5.77 9.59 1.24
N LEU A 60 5.93 8.95 2.39
CA LEU A 60 4.83 8.29 3.11
C LEU A 60 3.83 9.31 3.65
N HIS A 61 4.32 10.41 4.22
CA HIS A 61 3.51 11.51 4.72
C HIS A 61 2.71 12.17 3.59
N HIS A 62 3.35 12.44 2.45
CA HIS A 62 2.67 12.96 1.27
C HIS A 62 1.68 11.95 0.70
N PHE A 63 2.02 10.65 0.65
CA PHE A 63 1.13 9.60 0.16
C PHE A 63 -0.22 9.59 0.89
N ILE A 64 -0.20 9.56 2.22
CA ILE A 64 -1.43 9.49 3.02
C ILE A 64 -2.14 10.84 3.10
N GLY A 65 -1.39 11.95 3.16
CA GLY A 65 -1.91 13.30 3.38
C GLY A 65 -2.28 14.08 2.12
N ALA A 66 -1.87 13.64 0.92
CA ALA A 66 -2.17 14.36 -0.31
C ALA A 66 -3.63 14.16 -0.72
N GLY A 67 -4.48 15.16 -0.49
CA GLY A 67 -5.83 15.28 -1.09
C GLY A 67 -6.86 14.25 -0.65
N LEU A 68 -8.07 14.33 -1.22
CA LEU A 68 -9.14 13.39 -0.93
C LEU A 68 -8.81 11.99 -1.47
N TRP A 69 -9.17 10.98 -0.68
CA TRP A 69 -9.16 9.58 -1.06
C TRP A 69 -10.53 9.20 -1.59
N ASP A 70 -10.63 9.00 -2.90
CA ASP A 70 -11.81 8.35 -3.46
C ASP A 70 -11.70 6.85 -3.23
N LYS A 71 -12.59 6.33 -2.40
CA LYS A 71 -12.66 4.90 -2.05
C LYS A 71 -13.48 4.09 -3.05
N ALA A 72 -14.29 4.73 -3.89
CA ALA A 72 -15.23 4.02 -4.77
C ALA A 72 -14.53 3.03 -5.73
N PRO A 73 -13.38 3.36 -6.36
CA PRO A 73 -12.66 2.39 -7.19
C PRO A 73 -12.18 1.17 -6.40
N LEU A 74 -11.70 1.38 -5.17
CA LEU A 74 -11.22 0.29 -4.31
C LEU A 74 -12.36 -0.62 -3.84
N GLU A 75 -13.51 -0.03 -3.47
CA GLU A 75 -14.70 -0.79 -3.09
C GLU A 75 -15.27 -1.62 -4.25
N ALA A 76 -15.21 -1.10 -5.48
CA ALA A 76 -15.59 -1.84 -6.68
C ALA A 76 -14.69 -3.06 -6.88
N THR A 77 -13.36 -2.88 -6.84
CA THR A 77 -12.39 -3.99 -6.90
C THR A 77 -12.65 -5.05 -5.83
N TRP A 78 -12.97 -4.62 -4.61
CA TRP A 78 -13.25 -5.54 -3.50
C TRP A 78 -14.53 -6.36 -3.71
N ARG A 79 -15.60 -5.75 -4.25
CA ARG A 79 -16.84 -6.46 -4.59
C ARG A 79 -16.64 -7.48 -5.70
N ASP A 80 -15.95 -7.11 -6.78
CA ASP A 80 -15.69 -8.00 -7.91
C ASP A 80 -14.91 -9.23 -7.47
N ARG A 81 -13.88 -9.04 -6.65
CA ARG A 81 -13.08 -10.14 -6.11
C ARG A 81 -13.85 -11.03 -5.13
N ARG A 82 -14.81 -10.50 -4.38
CA ARG A 82 -15.66 -11.30 -3.48
C ARG A 82 -16.64 -12.23 -4.23
N THR A 83 -16.86 -12.00 -5.53
CA THR A 83 -17.71 -12.87 -6.35
C THR A 83 -16.94 -14.00 -7.05
N LEU A 84 -15.61 -14.04 -6.87
CA LEU A 84 -14.72 -15.06 -7.45
C LEU A 84 -14.36 -16.19 -6.46
N ASP A 85 -14.76 -16.07 -5.18
CA ASP A 85 -14.66 -17.09 -4.13
C ASP A 85 -16.05 -17.69 -3.83
#